data_AF-A0A1D1ZG30-F1
#
_entry.id   AF-A0A1D1ZG30-F1
#
_cell.length_a   1.000
_cell.length_b   1.000
_cell.length_c   1.000
_cell.angle_alpha   90.00
_cell.angle_beta   90.00
_cell.angle_gamma   90.00
#
_symmetry.space_group_name_H-M   'P 1'
#
loop_
_entity.id
_entity.type
_entity.pdbx_description
1 polymer ?
#
loop_
_entity_poly.entity_id
_entity_poly.type
_entity_poly.pdbx_seq_one_letter_code
_entity_poly.pdbx_strand_id
1 'polypeptide(L)'
;SLSCVPQVHPNTRALVVSTENMTLNGYLGNHRPMLVTNVLFRMGGAAILLSNRAADRRLSKYELVHTVRTHKGADDRSYGCVSQEEDEAGTVGVALSRDLMAVAGEALKTNITTLGPLVLPISEQLLFFATLVAKRLLRMTKVKPYIPDFKKAFDHFCIHAGGRAVLDELE
;
A
#
# COMPACT_ATOMS: atom_id res chain seq x y z
N SER A 1 11.83 -4.75 3.19
CA SER A 1 13.04 -5.60 3.19
C SER A 1 14.05 -5.18 2.14
N LEU A 2 13.65 -4.93 0.88
CA LEU A 2 14.59 -4.60 -0.22
C LEU A 2 15.31 -3.24 -0.09
N SER A 3 14.72 -2.24 0.57
CA SER A 3 15.38 -0.94 0.83
C SER A 3 16.57 -1.02 1.78
N CYS A 4 16.72 -2.12 2.53
CA CYS A 4 17.79 -2.28 3.53
C CYS A 4 19.09 -2.82 2.91
N VAL A 5 19.03 -3.57 1.81
CA VAL A 5 20.23 -4.19 1.20
C VAL A 5 21.29 -3.15 0.79
N PRO A 6 20.93 -2.03 0.13
CA PRO A 6 21.88 -0.96 -0.14
C PRO A 6 22.30 -0.19 1.12
N GLN A 7 21.59 -0.29 2.24
CA GLN A 7 21.98 0.38 3.49
C GLN A 7 23.04 -0.41 4.26
N VAL A 8 23.04 -1.74 4.13
CA VAL A 8 23.99 -2.63 4.83
C VAL A 8 25.35 -2.68 4.12
N HIS A 9 25.38 -2.60 2.79
CA HIS A 9 26.62 -2.68 2.00
C HIS A 9 26.98 -1.33 1.36
N PRO A 10 28.07 -0.67 1.78
CA PRO A 10 28.48 0.60 1.20
C PRO A 10 28.85 0.44 -0.28
N ASN A 11 28.63 1.50 -1.07
CA ASN A 11 29.00 1.58 -2.49
C ASN A 11 28.53 0.41 -3.35
N THR A 12 27.28 -0.02 -3.17
CA THR A 12 26.66 -1.15 -3.86
C THR A 12 25.51 -0.70 -4.75
N ARG A 13 25.30 -1.44 -5.84
CA ARG A 13 24.12 -1.32 -6.70
C ARG A 13 23.29 -2.58 -6.55
N ALA A 14 21.97 -2.43 -6.44
CA ALA A 14 21.04 -3.54 -6.33
C ALA A 14 20.01 -3.45 -7.46
N LEU A 15 19.93 -4.49 -8.30
CA LEU A 15 18.87 -4.62 -9.30
C LEU A 15 17.68 -5.34 -8.66
N VAL A 16 16.55 -4.63 -8.55
CA VAL A 16 15.29 -5.19 -8.10
C VAL A 16 14.45 -5.50 -9.34
N VAL A 17 14.13 -6.77 -9.55
CA VAL A 17 13.25 -7.21 -10.63
C VAL A 17 11.97 -7.75 -10.02
N SER A 18 10.84 -7.23 -10.48
CA SER A 18 9.50 -7.73 -10.18
C SER A 18 8.89 -8.28 -11.46
N THR A 19 8.26 -9.44 -11.37
CA THR A 19 7.50 -10.04 -12.46
C THR A 19 6.24 -10.66 -11.90
N GLU A 20 5.13 -10.45 -12.60
CA GLU A 20 3.82 -11.01 -12.29
C GLU A 20 3.35 -11.78 -13.51
N ASN A 21 3.18 -13.10 -13.35
CA ASN A 21 2.73 -14.01 -14.39
C ASN A 21 1.47 -14.73 -13.93
N MET A 22 0.40 -14.60 -14.71
CA MET A 22 -0.91 -15.17 -14.42
C MET A 22 -1.17 -16.50 -15.10
N THR A 23 -0.28 -16.95 -16.01
CA THR A 23 -0.51 -18.16 -16.82
C THR A 23 -0.74 -19.41 -15.95
N LEU A 24 -0.14 -19.48 -14.77
CA LEU A 24 -0.30 -20.60 -13.84
C LEU A 24 -1.44 -20.42 -12.82
N ASN A 25 -2.06 -19.24 -12.78
CA ASN A 25 -3.05 -18.87 -11.75
C ASN A 25 -4.41 -18.47 -12.36
N GLY A 26 -4.64 -18.75 -13.64
CA GLY A 26 -5.93 -18.49 -14.29
C GLY A 26 -7.00 -19.46 -13.76
N TYR A 27 -8.07 -18.92 -13.19
CA TYR A 27 -9.16 -19.74 -12.69
C TYR A 27 -10.12 -20.12 -13.83
N LEU A 28 -10.31 -21.41 -14.07
CA LEU A 28 -11.13 -21.93 -15.19
C LEU A 28 -12.51 -22.45 -14.75
N GLY A 29 -12.82 -22.40 -13.45
CA GLY A 29 -14.12 -22.81 -12.92
C GLY A 29 -15.17 -21.70 -13.02
N ASN A 30 -16.27 -21.86 -12.27
CA ASN A 30 -17.41 -20.94 -12.32
C ASN A 30 -17.76 -20.32 -10.95
N HIS A 31 -16.88 -20.43 -9.97
CA HIS A 31 -17.04 -19.82 -8.66
C HIS A 31 -16.77 -18.30 -8.75
N ARG A 32 -17.82 -17.50 -8.53
CA ARG A 32 -17.77 -16.04 -8.72
C ARG A 32 -16.64 -15.33 -7.97
N PRO A 33 -16.38 -15.60 -6.66
CA PRO A 33 -15.29 -14.95 -5.93
C PRO A 33 -13.90 -15.15 -6.56
N MET A 34 -13.71 -16.26 -7.29
CA MET A 34 -12.45 -16.58 -7.96
C MET A 34 -12.37 -15.97 -9.36
N LEU A 35 -13.50 -15.85 -10.07
CA LEU A 35 -13.53 -15.25 -11.42
C LEU A 35 -13.10 -13.78 -11.44
N VAL A 36 -13.30 -13.04 -10.34
CA VAL A 36 -12.90 -11.63 -10.25
C VAL A 36 -11.40 -11.46 -10.44
N THR A 37 -10.59 -12.41 -9.99
CA THR A 37 -9.12 -12.33 -10.11
C THR A 37 -8.66 -12.35 -11.56
N ASN A 38 -9.31 -13.13 -12.43
CA ASN A 38 -9.02 -13.17 -13.86
C ASN A 38 -9.26 -11.81 -14.56
N VAL A 39 -10.15 -10.97 -14.02
CA VAL A 39 -10.49 -9.66 -14.59
C VAL A 39 -9.59 -8.55 -14.04
N LEU A 40 -9.23 -8.64 -12.76
CA LEU A 40 -8.47 -7.61 -12.06
C LEU A 40 -6.96 -7.68 -12.33
N PHE A 41 -6.39 -8.88 -12.33
CA PHE A 41 -4.94 -9.03 -12.47
C PHE A 41 -4.51 -8.99 -13.94
N ARG A 42 -3.28 -8.52 -14.17
CA ARG A 42 -2.63 -8.48 -15.48
C ARG A 42 -1.20 -8.94 -15.32
N MET A 43 -0.65 -9.51 -16.39
CA MET A 43 0.76 -9.89 -16.41
C MET A 43 1.63 -8.67 -16.65
N GLY A 44 2.80 -8.63 -16.01
CA GLY A 44 3.71 -7.51 -16.12
C GLY A 44 5.09 -7.78 -15.53
N GLY A 45 6.00 -6.84 -15.76
CA GLY A 45 7.34 -6.88 -15.19
C GLY A 45 7.92 -5.47 -15.08
N ALA A 46 8.73 -5.27 -14.05
CA ALA A 46 9.43 -4.02 -13.81
C ALA A 46 10.82 -4.30 -13.24
N ALA A 47 11.79 -3.46 -13.59
CA ALA A 47 13.13 -3.51 -13.02
C ALA A 47 13.53 -2.12 -12.54
N ILE A 48 14.09 -2.05 -11.33
CA ILE A 48 14.57 -0.82 -10.70
C ILE A 48 16.01 -1.06 -10.26
N LEU A 49 16.92 -0.17 -10.66
CA LEU A 49 18.29 -0.16 -10.15
C LEU A 49 18.40 0.82 -8.98
N LEU A 50 18.69 0.31 -7.80
CA LEU A 50 18.97 1.09 -6.59
C LEU A 50 20.48 1.23 -6.41
N SER A 51 20.93 2.40 -5.95
CA SER A 51 22.34 2.66 -5.64
C SER A 51 22.48 3.52 -4.41
N ASN A 52 23.48 3.24 -3.58
CA ASN A 52 23.90 4.10 -2.48
C ASN A 52 25.23 4.83 -2.76
N ARG A 53 25.72 4.78 -4.02
CA ARG A 53 26.97 5.45 -4.42
C ARG A 53 26.74 6.93 -4.64
N ALA A 54 27.56 7.78 -4.02
CA ALA A 54 27.49 9.23 -4.21
C ALA A 54 27.61 9.65 -5.69
N ALA A 55 28.44 8.94 -6.47
CA ALA A 55 28.60 9.19 -7.90
C ALA A 55 27.33 8.96 -8.73
N ASP A 56 26.44 8.06 -8.29
CA ASP A 56 25.22 7.72 -9.01
C ASP A 56 24.08 8.72 -8.71
N ARG A 57 24.21 9.54 -7.66
CA ARG A 57 23.17 10.49 -7.22
C ARG A 57 22.82 11.54 -8.28
N ARG A 58 23.79 11.94 -9.11
CA ARG A 58 23.55 12.88 -10.23
C ARG A 58 22.76 12.26 -11.39
N LEU A 59 22.72 10.93 -11.47
CA LEU A 59 22.07 10.18 -12.54
C LEU A 59 20.74 9.57 -12.10
N SER A 60 20.46 9.52 -10.79
CA SER A 60 19.23 8.95 -10.25
C SER A 60 18.02 9.81 -10.60
N LYS A 61 16.96 9.17 -11.10
CA LYS A 61 15.67 9.83 -11.38
C LYS A 61 14.89 10.17 -10.11
N TYR A 62 15.04 9.35 -9.07
CA TYR A 62 14.31 9.45 -7.80
C TYR A 62 15.23 9.09 -6.63
N GLU A 63 14.99 9.71 -5.48
CA GLU A 63 15.65 9.40 -4.21
C GLU A 63 14.62 8.75 -3.26
N LEU A 64 14.96 7.59 -2.69
CA LEU A 64 14.11 6.92 -1.70
C LEU A 64 14.38 7.49 -0.31
N VAL A 65 13.49 8.36 0.17
CA VAL A 65 13.65 9.04 1.47
C VAL A 65 13.06 8.23 2.62
N HIS A 66 11.81 7.76 2.47
CA HIS A 66 11.09 7.04 3.51
C HIS A 66 10.40 5.80 2.95
N THR A 67 10.25 4.78 3.78
CA THR A 67 9.47 3.57 3.48
C THR A 67 8.72 3.13 4.72
N VAL A 68 7.40 3.04 4.64
CA VAL A 68 6.53 2.59 5.73
C VAL A 68 5.80 1.33 5.30
N ARG A 69 5.81 0.30 6.15
CA ARG A 69 5.08 -0.95 5.92
C ARG A 69 4.00 -1.11 6.98
N THR A 70 2.77 -1.35 6.53
CA THR A 70 1.65 -1.74 7.40
C THR A 70 1.38 -3.24 7.23
N HIS A 71 1.12 -3.95 8.32
CA HIS A 71 0.75 -5.36 8.29
C HIS A 71 -0.49 -5.60 9.17
N LYS A 72 -1.53 -6.20 8.59
CA LYS A 72 -2.82 -6.47 9.24
C LYS A 72 -3.15 -7.95 9.35
N GLY A 73 -2.22 -8.86 9.03
CA GLY A 73 -2.49 -10.30 8.99
C GLY A 73 -2.81 -10.98 10.34
N ALA A 74 -2.81 -10.24 11.45
CA ALA A 74 -3.30 -10.74 12.74
C ALA A 74 -4.81 -10.54 12.93
N ASP A 75 -5.45 -9.79 12.03
CA ASP A 75 -6.91 -9.62 11.98
C ASP A 75 -7.50 -10.67 11.03
N ASP A 76 -8.48 -11.43 11.51
CA ASP A 76 -9.03 -12.58 10.77
C ASP A 76 -9.69 -12.18 9.46
N ARG A 77 -10.38 -11.02 9.43
CA ARG A 77 -10.99 -10.47 8.21
C ARG A 77 -9.90 -10.13 7.18
N SER A 78 -8.80 -9.56 7.65
CA SER A 78 -7.65 -9.23 6.82
C SER A 78 -6.86 -10.44 6.35
N TYR A 79 -6.81 -11.50 7.15
CA TYR A 79 -6.15 -12.75 6.79
C TYR A 79 -6.97 -13.52 5.76
N GLY A 80 -8.29 -13.62 5.96
CA GLY A 80 -9.21 -14.36 5.09
C GLY A 80 -9.71 -13.59 3.87
N CYS A 81 -9.25 -12.36 3.62
CA CYS A 81 -9.80 -11.56 2.51
C CYS A 81 -9.31 -12.00 1.12
N VAL A 82 -8.19 -12.71 1.06
CA VAL A 82 -7.63 -13.32 -0.15
C VAL A 82 -7.11 -14.70 0.21
N SER A 83 -7.77 -15.75 -0.30
CA SER A 83 -7.36 -17.15 -0.09
C SER A 83 -7.13 -17.83 -1.43
N GLN A 84 -6.17 -18.74 -1.48
CA GLN A 84 -6.08 -19.71 -2.56
C GLN A 84 -6.75 -21.00 -2.08
N GLU A 85 -7.76 -21.45 -2.81
CA GLU A 85 -8.59 -22.59 -2.41
C GLU A 85 -9.11 -23.34 -3.65
N GLU A 86 -9.64 -24.53 -3.42
CA GLU A 86 -10.20 -25.40 -4.44
C GLU A 86 -11.73 -25.26 -4.45
N ASP A 87 -12.33 -25.15 -5.63
CA ASP A 87 -13.80 -25.15 -5.77
C ASP A 87 -14.39 -26.57 -5.68
N GLU A 88 -15.72 -26.66 -5.73
CA GLU A 88 -16.45 -27.95 -5.67
C GLU A 88 -16.09 -28.93 -6.81
N ALA A 89 -15.57 -28.42 -7.92
CA ALA A 89 -15.17 -29.21 -9.09
C ALA A 89 -13.67 -29.56 -9.10
N GLY A 90 -12.95 -29.20 -8.04
CA GLY A 90 -11.53 -29.46 -7.90
C GLY A 90 -10.61 -28.44 -8.59
N THR A 91 -11.15 -27.30 -9.01
CA THR A 91 -10.38 -26.25 -9.70
C THR A 91 -9.82 -25.27 -8.68
N VAL A 92 -8.49 -25.16 -8.64
CA VAL A 92 -7.81 -24.20 -7.76
C VAL A 92 -7.96 -22.77 -8.30
N GLY A 93 -8.34 -21.85 -7.43
CA GLY A 93 -8.46 -20.43 -7.73
C GLY A 93 -8.07 -19.56 -6.53
N VAL A 94 -7.93 -18.26 -6.78
CA VAL A 94 -7.76 -17.25 -5.73
C VAL A 94 -9.11 -16.59 -5.48
N ALA A 95 -9.69 -16.79 -4.31
CA ALA A 95 -10.94 -16.18 -3.91
C ALA A 95 -10.70 -14.82 -3.27
N LEU A 96 -11.48 -13.82 -3.69
CA LEU A 96 -11.50 -12.51 -3.05
C LEU A 96 -12.78 -12.36 -2.22
N SER A 97 -12.62 -12.06 -0.93
CA SER A 97 -13.72 -11.73 -0.04
C SER A 97 -14.32 -10.37 -0.38
N ARG A 98 -15.60 -10.17 -0.04
CA ARG A 98 -16.28 -8.87 -0.13
C ARG A 98 -15.68 -7.83 0.82
N ASP A 99 -15.06 -8.28 1.91
CA ASP A 99 -14.38 -7.41 2.89
C ASP A 99 -13.07 -6.81 2.37
N LEU A 100 -12.57 -7.24 1.19
CA LEU A 100 -11.26 -6.86 0.68
C LEU A 100 -11.08 -5.34 0.58
N MET A 101 -12.10 -4.62 0.08
CA MET A 101 -12.03 -3.16 -0.08
C MET A 101 -11.92 -2.47 1.28
N ALA A 102 -12.81 -2.81 2.22
CA ALA A 102 -12.82 -2.24 3.57
C ALA A 102 -11.51 -2.49 4.32
N VAL A 103 -11.01 -3.74 4.29
CA VAL A 103 -9.73 -4.10 4.90
C VAL A 103 -8.57 -3.32 4.27
N ALA A 104 -8.55 -3.20 2.94
CA ALA A 104 -7.52 -2.45 2.23
C ALA A 104 -7.56 -0.96 2.58
N GLY A 105 -8.77 -0.37 2.71
CA GLY A 105 -8.98 1.00 3.14
C GLY A 105 -8.44 1.23 4.55
N GLU A 106 -8.78 0.37 5.50
CA GLU A 106 -8.26 0.45 6.87
C GLU A 106 -6.73 0.32 6.94
N ALA A 107 -6.15 -0.59 6.14
CA ALA A 107 -4.71 -0.76 6.05
C ALA A 107 -4.02 0.48 5.46
N LEU A 108 -4.58 1.05 4.39
CA LEU A 108 -4.08 2.25 3.74
C LEU A 108 -4.19 3.47 4.66
N LYS A 109 -5.32 3.64 5.36
CA LYS A 109 -5.51 4.69 6.39
C LYS A 109 -4.46 4.59 7.49
N THR A 110 -4.19 3.38 7.97
CA THR A 110 -3.15 3.13 8.98
C THR A 110 -1.75 3.50 8.44
N ASN A 111 -1.47 3.14 7.18
CA ASN A 111 -0.21 3.46 6.51
C ASN A 111 -0.01 4.98 6.37
N ILE A 112 -1.00 5.69 5.82
CA ILE A 112 -0.98 7.14 5.63
C ILE A 112 -0.83 7.88 6.97
N THR A 113 -1.52 7.41 8.02
CA THR A 113 -1.40 7.99 9.37
C THR A 113 0.01 7.86 9.93
N THR A 114 0.71 6.76 9.60
CA THR A 114 2.10 6.53 10.03
C THR A 114 3.10 7.28 9.16
N LEU A 115 2.81 7.43 7.86
CA LEU A 115 3.63 8.15 6.90
C LEU A 115 3.56 9.67 7.10
N GLY A 116 2.38 10.19 7.48
CA GLY A 116 2.12 11.63 7.64
C GLY A 116 3.21 12.39 8.39
N PRO A 117 3.57 12.00 9.63
CA PRO A 117 4.63 12.68 10.39
C PRO A 117 6.02 12.69 9.73
N LEU A 118 6.30 11.76 8.81
CA LEU A 118 7.59 11.67 8.13
C LEU A 118 7.68 12.57 6.89
N VAL A 119 6.54 12.91 6.28
CA VAL A 119 6.50 13.60 4.97
C VAL A 119 5.80 14.95 5.00
N LEU A 120 4.90 15.18 5.97
CA LEU A 120 4.11 16.40 6.03
C LEU A 120 4.90 17.55 6.66
N PRO A 121 4.68 18.80 6.21
CA PRO A 121 5.20 19.98 6.88
C PRO A 121 4.76 20.08 8.35
N ILE A 122 5.59 20.70 9.19
CA ILE A 122 5.31 20.88 10.63
C ILE A 122 3.95 21.57 10.87
N SER A 123 3.57 22.53 10.01
CA SER A 123 2.28 23.23 10.10
C SER A 123 1.08 22.27 10.05
N GLU A 124 1.10 21.32 9.11
CA GLU A 124 0.05 20.29 8.96
C GLU A 124 0.02 19.35 10.17
N GLN A 125 1.19 18.96 10.67
CA GLN A 125 1.30 18.08 11.82
C GLN A 125 0.76 18.74 13.10
N LEU A 126 1.03 20.04 13.30
CA LEU A 126 0.53 20.80 14.46
C LEU A 126 -0.99 20.95 14.41
N LEU A 127 -1.57 21.25 13.24
CA LEU A 127 -3.03 21.33 13.04
C LEU A 127 -3.71 19.99 13.35
N PHE A 128 -3.15 18.90 12.83
CA PHE A 128 -3.64 17.56 13.11
C PHE A 128 -3.57 17.22 14.60
N PHE A 129 -2.41 17.46 15.23
CA PHE A 129 -2.20 17.14 16.64
C PHE A 129 -3.09 17.99 17.55
N ALA A 130 -3.23 19.29 17.26
CA ALA A 130 -4.10 20.18 18.02
C ALA A 130 -5.57 19.73 17.99
N THR A 131 -6.07 19.34 16.82
CA THR A 131 -7.45 18.83 16.71
C THR A 131 -7.63 17.47 17.40
N LEU A 132 -6.62 16.60 17.35
CA LEU A 132 -6.62 15.32 18.07
C LEU A 132 -6.66 15.53 19.59
N VAL A 133 -5.84 16.45 20.13
CA VAL A 133 -5.81 16.80 21.55
C VAL A 133 -7.12 17.45 21.98
N ALA A 134 -7.66 18.38 21.20
CA ALA A 134 -8.95 19.02 21.50
C ALA A 134 -10.10 18.00 21.57
N LYS A 135 -10.08 17.00 20.69
CA LYS A 135 -11.11 15.95 20.68
C LYS A 135 -10.91 14.95 21.83
N ARG A 136 -9.68 14.48 22.05
CA ARG A 136 -9.38 13.37 22.97
C ARG A 136 -9.21 13.81 24.42
N LEU A 137 -8.51 14.91 24.66
CA LEU A 137 -8.22 15.43 26.00
C LEU A 137 -9.27 16.43 26.47
N LEU A 138 -9.70 17.34 25.59
CA LEU A 138 -10.68 18.39 25.95
C LEU A 138 -12.14 17.96 25.74
N ARG A 139 -12.38 16.70 25.34
CA ARG A 139 -13.71 16.11 25.06
C ARG A 139 -14.61 17.00 24.19
N MET A 140 -14.01 17.80 23.30
CA MET A 140 -14.76 18.69 22.42
C MET A 140 -15.34 17.88 21.25
N THR A 141 -16.47 17.23 21.49
CA THR A 141 -17.16 16.36 20.53
C THR A 141 -17.63 17.09 19.25
N LYS A 142 -17.70 18.42 19.27
CA LYS A 142 -18.06 19.26 18.12
C LYS A 142 -16.89 19.56 17.17
N VAL A 143 -15.65 19.27 17.53
CA VAL A 143 -14.48 19.54 16.68
C VAL A 143 -14.35 18.45 15.63
N LYS A 144 -14.49 18.82 14.36
CA LYS A 144 -14.23 17.92 13.23
C LYS A 144 -12.74 17.57 13.21
N PRO A 145 -12.35 16.29 13.06
CA PRO A 145 -10.96 15.92 12.86
C PRO A 145 -10.37 16.67 11.67
N TYR A 146 -9.18 17.25 11.83
CA TYR A 146 -8.47 17.79 10.69
C TYR A 146 -7.91 16.64 9.86
N ILE A 147 -8.11 16.69 8.54
CA ILE A 147 -7.51 15.76 7.58
C ILE A 147 -6.30 16.49 6.97
N PRO A 148 -5.06 16.02 7.20
CA PRO A 148 -3.87 16.68 6.67
C PRO A 148 -3.87 16.73 5.15
N ASP A 149 -3.40 17.84 4.59
CA ASP A 149 -3.31 18.00 3.15
C ASP A 149 -2.02 17.37 2.60
N PHE A 150 -2.13 16.12 2.14
CA PHE A 150 -1.02 15.36 1.56
C PHE A 150 -0.54 15.89 0.21
N LYS A 151 -1.30 16.78 -0.47
CA LYS A 151 -0.83 17.44 -1.71
C LYS A 151 0.33 18.39 -1.45
N LYS A 152 0.54 18.83 -0.19
CA LYS A 152 1.70 19.64 0.20
C LYS A 152 2.99 18.83 0.32
N ALA A 153 2.88 17.51 0.41
CA ALA A 153 4.02 16.60 0.54
C ALA A 153 4.29 15.77 -0.72
N PHE A 154 3.30 15.59 -1.59
CA PHE A 154 3.40 14.73 -2.77
C PHE A 154 2.87 15.41 -4.04
N ASP A 155 3.69 15.42 -5.10
CA ASP A 155 3.29 15.86 -6.44
C ASP A 155 2.60 14.75 -7.25
N HIS A 156 2.96 13.50 -6.99
CA HIS A 156 2.48 12.33 -7.72
C HIS A 156 2.18 11.15 -6.79
N PHE A 157 1.06 10.47 -7.04
CA PHE A 157 0.70 9.21 -6.39
C PHE A 157 0.76 8.10 -7.43
N CYS A 158 1.48 7.02 -7.11
CA CYS A 158 1.46 5.79 -7.91
C CYS A 158 0.68 4.74 -7.12
N ILE A 159 -0.47 4.35 -7.66
CA ILE A 159 -1.36 3.37 -7.04
C ILE A 159 -1.63 2.31 -8.11
N HIS A 160 -1.58 1.03 -7.71
CA HIS A 160 -1.93 -0.08 -8.59
C HIS A 160 -3.37 0.06 -9.10
N ALA A 161 -3.67 -0.48 -10.29
CA ALA A 161 -4.96 -0.33 -10.97
C ALA A 161 -6.19 -0.71 -10.10
N GLY A 162 -6.09 -1.70 -9.23
CA GLY A 162 -7.16 -2.06 -8.28
C GLY A 162 -7.25 -1.18 -7.03
N GLY A 163 -6.27 -0.30 -6.80
CA GLY A 163 -6.23 0.58 -5.63
C GLY A 163 -7.10 1.83 -5.74
N ARG A 164 -7.66 2.16 -6.92
CA ARG A 164 -8.57 3.30 -7.06
C ARG A 164 -9.84 3.10 -6.23
N ALA A 165 -10.45 1.91 -6.28
CA ALA A 165 -11.63 1.58 -5.49
C ALA A 165 -11.37 1.71 -3.98
N VAL A 166 -10.16 1.38 -3.53
CA VAL A 166 -9.73 1.51 -2.13
C VAL A 166 -9.61 2.98 -1.71
N LEU A 167 -9.20 3.87 -2.61
CA LEU A 167 -9.20 5.31 -2.34
C LEU A 167 -10.60 5.89 -2.25
N ASP A 168 -11.51 5.46 -3.14
CA ASP A 168 -12.89 5.94 -3.15
C ASP A 168 -13.64 5.54 -1.86
N GLU A 169 -13.25 4.44 -1.18
CA GLU A 169 -13.76 4.10 0.15
C GLU A 169 -13.17 4.97 1.30
N LEU A 170 -12.07 5.68 1.07
CA LEU A 170 -11.45 6.55 2.07
C LEU A 170 -11.94 8.00 2.03
N GLU A 171 -12.55 8.43 0.91
CA GLU A 171 -13.21 9.74 0.74
C GLU A 171 -14.60 9.77 1.40
#